data_AF-A0ABD2ZB36-F1
#
_entry.id   AF-A0ABD2ZB36-F1
#
_cell.length_a   1.000
_cell.length_b   1.000
_cell.length_c   1.000
_cell.angle_alpha   90.00
_cell.angle_beta   90.00
_cell.angle_gamma   90.00
#
_symmetry.space_group_name_H-M   'P 1'
#
loop_
_entity.id
_entity.type
_entity.pdbx_description
1 polymer ?
#
loop_
_entity_poly.entity_id
_entity_poly.type
_entity_poly.pdbx_seq_one_letter_code
_entity_poly.pdbx_strand_id
1 'polypeptide(L)'
;MNPSNQGNCGQVLLTSNKSDNSDRIIDPEATDHMTFDSKDISEVTQQRRRSIANANGVTYPITRAGIVALSPSLSFSHTLLVPSPSNKLLSVSQVTAELNCVALIYPTFCLLQAILTKDILLFGIVWDIRHLVI
;
A
#
# COMPACT_ATOMS: atom_id res chain seq x y z
N MET A 1 31.48 -18.17 -8.62
CA MET A 1 30.88 -17.77 -7.32
C MET A 1 31.66 -16.53 -6.88
N ASN A 2 31.10 -15.33 -6.72
CA ASN A 2 29.80 -14.90 -6.20
C ASN A 2 29.55 -13.44 -6.64
N PRO A 3 28.38 -13.03 -7.20
CA PRO A 3 27.98 -11.64 -7.21
C PRO A 3 27.01 -11.41 -6.05
N SER A 4 27.48 -10.67 -5.04
CA SER A 4 26.62 -10.17 -3.96
C SER A 4 25.73 -9.05 -4.49
N ASN A 5 24.65 -9.41 -5.20
CA ASN A 5 23.53 -8.51 -5.46
C ASN A 5 22.74 -8.36 -4.16
N GLN A 6 23.24 -7.55 -3.23
CA GLN A 6 22.48 -7.17 -2.05
C GLN A 6 21.73 -5.87 -2.38
N GLY A 7 20.70 -6.02 -3.20
CA GLY A 7 19.67 -5.00 -3.31
C GLY A 7 18.77 -5.07 -2.08
N ASN A 8 18.65 -3.97 -1.36
CA ASN A 8 17.36 -3.63 -0.74
C ASN A 8 17.30 -2.12 -0.52
N CYS A 9 16.66 -1.40 -1.44
CA CYS A 9 16.40 0.03 -1.32
C CYS A 9 14.90 0.22 -1.09
N GLY A 10 14.40 -0.23 0.06
CA GLY A 10 13.00 -0.05 0.44
C GLY A 10 12.75 1.38 0.91
N GLN A 11 12.22 2.24 0.04
CA GLN A 11 11.63 3.50 0.46
C GLN A 11 10.15 3.26 0.75
N VAL A 12 9.72 3.59 1.96
CA VAL A 12 8.32 3.49 2.38
C VAL A 12 7.73 4.88 2.52
N LEU A 13 6.51 5.01 2.03
CA LEU A 13 5.81 6.27 1.91
C LEU A 13 4.58 6.30 2.80
N LEU A 14 4.53 7.20 3.78
CA LEU A 14 3.39 7.34 4.69
C LEU A 14 2.44 8.43 4.22
N THR A 15 1.17 8.08 4.05
CA THR A 15 0.12 9.05 3.72
C THR A 15 -0.69 9.35 4.96
N SER A 16 -0.67 10.59 5.45
CA SER A 16 -1.45 11.01 6.61
C SER A 16 -2.55 11.97 6.17
N ASN A 17 -3.81 11.57 6.30
CA ASN A 17 -4.92 12.51 6.40
C ASN A 17 -5.05 12.89 7.87
N LYS A 18 -5.24 14.19 8.16
CA LYS A 18 -5.10 14.85 9.49
C LYS A 18 -6.00 14.34 10.65
N SER A 19 -6.66 13.20 10.53
CA SER A 19 -7.43 12.59 11.60
C SER A 19 -7.48 11.07 11.44
N ASP A 20 -7.06 10.38 12.49
CA ASP A 20 -7.10 8.93 12.72
C ASP A 20 -6.10 8.05 11.98
N ASN A 21 -5.30 7.30 12.75
CA ASN A 21 -4.84 5.90 12.66
C ASN A 21 -4.88 5.13 11.31
N SER A 22 -4.80 5.85 10.20
CA SER A 22 -4.99 5.39 8.83
C SER A 22 -3.73 5.60 7.98
N ASP A 23 -2.59 5.80 8.64
CA ASP A 23 -1.32 5.88 7.95
C ASP A 23 -1.09 4.58 7.17
N ARG A 24 -0.98 4.71 5.85
CA ARG A 24 -0.69 3.60 4.95
C ARG A 24 0.68 3.80 4.35
N ILE A 25 1.35 2.67 4.19
CA ILE A 25 2.64 2.55 3.53
C ILE A 25 2.37 2.32 2.05
N ILE A 26 2.75 3.26 1.21
CA ILE A 26 2.82 3.00 -0.23
C ILE A 26 4.14 2.26 -0.49
N ASP A 27 3.99 1.07 -1.08
CA ASP A 27 5.05 0.12 -1.29
C ASP A 27 5.10 -0.27 -2.78
N PRO A 28 6.20 0.03 -3.50
CA PRO A 28 6.41 -0.40 -4.87
C PRO A 28 6.50 -1.93 -5.04
N GLU A 29 6.95 -2.65 -4.02
CA GLU A 29 7.15 -4.10 -4.05
C GLU A 29 5.91 -4.89 -3.59
N ALA A 30 4.95 -4.22 -2.94
CA ALA A 30 3.68 -4.83 -2.57
C ALA A 30 2.86 -5.21 -3.82
N THR A 31 2.37 -6.45 -3.86
CA THR A 31 1.50 -6.93 -4.95
C THR A 31 0.03 -6.59 -4.74
N ASP A 32 -0.37 -6.33 -3.49
CA ASP A 32 -1.77 -6.11 -3.11
C ASP A 32 -1.89 -4.98 -2.09
N HIS A 33 -2.98 -4.22 -2.16
CA HIS A 33 -3.46 -3.42 -1.05
C HIS A 33 -3.78 -4.33 0.13
N MET A 34 -3.30 -3.99 1.33
CA MET A 34 -3.69 -4.71 2.55
C MET A 34 -3.99 -3.78 3.72
N THR A 35 -4.78 -4.28 4.65
CA THR A 35 -5.02 -3.72 5.97
C THR A 35 -5.15 -4.84 6.99
N PHE A 36 -4.78 -4.55 8.24
CA PHE A 36 -5.06 -5.43 9.38
C PHE A 36 -6.37 -5.07 10.09
N ASP A 37 -6.91 -3.87 9.85
CA ASP A 37 -8.10 -3.38 10.52
C ASP A 37 -9.34 -3.70 9.69
N SER A 38 -10.20 -4.58 10.21
CA SER A 38 -11.45 -4.94 9.55
C SER A 38 -12.41 -3.76 9.38
N LYS A 39 -12.27 -2.70 10.20
CA LYS A 39 -13.11 -1.50 10.12
C LYS A 39 -12.83 -0.65 8.89
N ASP A 40 -11.66 -0.82 8.27
CA ASP A 40 -11.31 -0.13 7.03
C ASP A 40 -12.16 -0.64 5.85
N ILE A 41 -12.65 -1.88 5.91
CA ILE A 41 -13.43 -2.48 4.84
C ILE A 41 -14.89 -2.04 4.94
N SER A 42 -15.32 -1.21 3.98
CA SER A 42 -16.72 -0.77 3.86
C SER A 42 -17.61 -1.79 3.17
N GLU A 43 -17.09 -2.46 2.14
CA GLU A 43 -17.84 -3.43 1.33
C GLU A 43 -17.01 -4.67 1.05
N VAL A 44 -17.64 -5.85 1.11
CA VAL A 44 -16.96 -7.12 0.84
C VAL A 44 -16.93 -7.38 -0.66
N THR A 45 -15.76 -7.71 -1.18
CA THR A 45 -15.56 -8.07 -2.59
C THR A 45 -15.12 -9.52 -2.71
N GLN A 46 -15.15 -10.06 -3.94
CA GLN A 46 -14.68 -11.42 -4.19
C GLN A 46 -13.19 -11.55 -3.87
N GLN A 47 -12.88 -12.42 -2.91
CA GLN A 47 -11.52 -12.77 -2.54
C GLN A 47 -10.88 -13.68 -3.60
N ARG A 48 -9.78 -13.22 -4.20
CA ARG A 48 -9.05 -13.94 -5.27
C ARG A 48 -7.92 -14.83 -4.77
N ARG A 49 -7.43 -14.58 -3.55
CA ARG A 49 -6.28 -15.26 -2.94
C ARG A 49 -6.63 -15.70 -1.52
N ARG A 50 -6.05 -16.80 -1.04
CA ARG A 50 -6.25 -17.29 0.34
C ARG A 50 -5.17 -16.84 1.32
N SER A 51 -4.00 -16.46 0.80
CA SER A 51 -2.87 -15.98 1.58
C SER A 51 -2.01 -15.03 0.75
N ILE A 52 -1.17 -14.27 1.45
CA ILE A 52 -0.05 -13.50 0.88
C ILE A 52 1.25 -13.98 1.51
N ALA A 53 2.38 -13.74 0.86
CA ALA A 53 3.70 -13.97 1.43
C ALA A 53 4.48 -12.66 1.47
N ASN A 54 5.32 -12.49 2.48
CA ASN A 54 6.18 -11.34 2.60
C ASN A 54 7.56 -11.54 1.97
N ALA A 55 8.45 -10.54 2.09
CA ALA A 55 9.78 -10.59 1.49
C ALA A 55 10.66 -11.74 2.04
N ASN A 56 10.37 -12.20 3.27
CA ASN A 56 11.04 -13.34 3.90
C ASN A 56 10.39 -14.69 3.53
N GLY A 57 9.34 -14.70 2.70
CA GLY A 57 8.57 -15.90 2.35
C GLY A 57 7.60 -16.36 3.45
N VAL A 58 7.44 -15.60 4.53
CA VAL A 58 6.44 -15.90 5.58
C VAL A 58 5.05 -15.65 5.00
N THR A 59 4.18 -16.64 5.12
CA THR A 59 2.84 -16.61 4.55
C THR A 59 1.80 -16.23 5.61
N TYR A 60 0.92 -15.31 5.27
CA TYR A 60 -0.16 -14.83 6.12
C TYR A 60 -1.53 -15.13 5.51
N PRO A 61 -2.51 -15.59 6.30
CA PRO A 61 -3.85 -15.86 5.81
C PRO A 61 -4.61 -14.57 5.50
N ILE A 62 -5.40 -14.58 4.43
CA ILE A 62 -6.33 -13.51 4.09
C ILE A 62 -7.70 -13.88 4.66
N THR A 63 -8.24 -13.03 5.53
CA THR A 63 -9.56 -13.24 6.13
C THR A 63 -10.69 -12.80 5.21
N ARG A 64 -10.48 -11.73 4.44
CA ARG A 64 -11.49 -11.14 3.54
C ARG A 64 -10.82 -10.23 2.51
N ALA A 65 -11.50 -9.95 1.40
CA ALA A 65 -11.18 -8.83 0.51
C ALA A 65 -12.33 -7.82 0.46
N GLY A 66 -12.02 -6.54 0.25
CA GLY A 66 -13.04 -5.50 0.29
C GLY A 66 -12.61 -4.15 -0.27
N ILE A 67 -13.55 -3.22 -0.28
CA ILE A 67 -13.32 -1.82 -0.62
C ILE A 67 -12.84 -1.09 0.63
N VAL A 68 -11.79 -0.28 0.50
CA VAL A 68 -11.33 0.63 1.57
C VAL A 68 -11.33 2.06 1.06
N ALA A 69 -12.03 2.94 1.77
CA ALA A 69 -12.05 4.37 1.47
C ALA A 69 -10.91 5.09 2.20
N LEU A 70 -10.10 5.85 1.46
CA LEU A 70 -9.14 6.81 2.01
C LEU A 70 -9.76 8.20 2.21
N SER A 71 -10.73 8.55 1.38
CA SER A 71 -11.50 9.78 1.45
C SER A 71 -12.87 9.55 0.80
N PRO A 72 -13.83 10.49 0.94
CA PRO A 72 -15.14 10.36 0.28
C PRO A 72 -15.06 10.19 -1.25
N SER A 73 -13.98 10.64 -1.88
CA SER A 73 -13.76 10.56 -3.32
C SER A 73 -12.69 9.54 -3.73
N LEU A 74 -12.05 8.87 -2.77
CA LEU A 74 -10.91 7.99 -3.01
C LEU A 74 -11.10 6.66 -2.29
N SER A 75 -11.31 5.59 -3.05
CA SER A 75 -11.43 4.24 -2.53
C SER A 75 -10.63 3.26 -3.37
N PHE A 76 -10.20 2.17 -2.73
CA PHE A 76 -9.46 1.08 -3.37
C PHE A 76 -10.26 -0.18 -3.34
N SER A 77 -10.32 -0.85 -4.48
CA SER A 77 -10.95 -2.14 -4.59
C SER A 77 -10.00 -3.24 -4.13
N HIS A 78 -10.54 -4.45 -3.89
CA HIS A 78 -9.74 -5.65 -3.66
C HIS A 78 -8.68 -5.57 -2.55
N THR A 79 -8.84 -4.67 -1.57
CA THR A 79 -7.94 -4.59 -0.43
C THR A 79 -8.10 -5.82 0.46
N LEU A 80 -6.99 -6.46 0.79
CA LEU A 80 -6.95 -7.68 1.58
C LEU A 80 -6.94 -7.37 3.07
N LEU A 81 -7.84 -8.00 3.83
CA LEU A 81 -7.78 -8.05 5.28
C LEU A 81 -6.82 -9.16 5.71
N VAL A 82 -5.67 -8.75 6.24
CA VAL A 82 -4.59 -9.63 6.69
C VAL A 82 -4.31 -9.29 8.16
N PRO A 83 -4.76 -10.12 9.13
CA PRO A 83 -4.67 -9.80 10.56
C PRO A 83 -3.24 -9.63 11.11
N SER A 84 -2.25 -10.12 10.36
CA SER A 84 -0.82 -9.98 10.68
C SER A 84 -0.03 -10.04 9.37
N PRO A 85 0.95 -9.17 9.13
CA PRO A 85 1.46 -8.13 10.02
C PRO A 85 0.51 -6.93 10.17
N SER A 86 0.68 -6.14 11.23
CA SER A 86 -0.15 -4.97 11.55
C SER A 86 0.23 -3.73 10.74
N ASN A 87 0.44 -3.89 9.43
CA ASN A 87 0.73 -2.80 8.50
C ASN A 87 -0.41 -2.63 7.51
N LYS A 88 -0.69 -1.38 7.13
CA LYS A 88 -1.60 -1.06 6.02
C LYS A 88 -0.73 -0.72 4.82
N LEU A 89 -0.82 -1.50 3.75
CA LEU A 89 -0.01 -1.28 2.55
C LEU A 89 -0.89 -0.81 1.38
N LEU A 90 -0.29 0.02 0.53
CA LEU A 90 -0.79 0.39 -0.77
C LEU A 90 0.20 -0.07 -1.84
N SER A 91 -0.18 -1.05 -2.65
CA SER A 91 0.59 -1.40 -3.84
C SER A 91 0.61 -0.24 -4.82
N VAL A 92 1.81 0.23 -5.19
CA VAL A 92 1.96 1.27 -6.24
C VAL A 92 1.33 0.81 -7.55
N SER A 93 1.52 -0.46 -7.90
CA SER A 93 1.02 -1.01 -9.17
C SER A 93 -0.51 -1.00 -9.24
N GLN A 94 -1.20 -1.37 -8.15
CA GLN A 94 -2.65 -1.34 -8.10
C GLN A 94 -3.19 0.08 -8.02
N VAL A 95 -2.64 0.94 -7.14
CA VAL A 95 -3.19 2.29 -6.95
C VAL A 95 -3.05 3.16 -8.21
N THR A 96 -1.94 3.05 -8.93
CA THR A 96 -1.72 3.82 -10.15
C THR A 96 -2.66 3.38 -11.28
N ALA A 97 -2.96 2.08 -11.36
CA ALA A 97 -3.92 1.53 -12.30
C ALA A 97 -5.37 1.91 -11.94
N GLU A 98 -5.76 1.75 -10.66
CA GLU A 98 -7.13 2.03 -10.19
C GLU A 98 -7.48 3.52 -10.29
N LEU A 99 -6.53 4.41 -9.99
CA LEU A 99 -6.76 5.86 -10.00
C LEU A 99 -6.38 6.54 -11.32
N ASN A 100 -5.85 5.80 -12.30
CA ASN A 100 -5.28 6.37 -13.52
C ASN A 100 -4.28 7.51 -13.20
N CYS A 101 -3.33 7.22 -12.31
CA CYS A 101 -2.41 8.18 -11.75
C CYS A 101 -0.95 7.73 -11.91
N VAL A 102 -0.01 8.65 -11.67
CA VAL A 102 1.42 8.36 -11.57
C VAL A 102 1.90 8.53 -10.14
N ALA A 103 2.81 7.66 -9.71
CA ALA A 103 3.56 7.85 -8.48
C ALA A 103 4.85 8.63 -8.77
N LEU A 104 4.99 9.81 -8.16
CA LEU A 104 6.18 10.66 -8.26
C LEU A 104 6.93 10.63 -6.94
N ILE A 105 8.14 10.05 -6.95
CA ILE A 105 8.97 9.89 -5.75
C ILE A 105 10.04 10.99 -5.74
N TYR A 106 10.06 11.78 -4.67
CA TYR A 106 11.06 12.80 -4.39
C TYR A 106 11.88 12.39 -3.16
N PRO A 107 13.03 13.02 -2.88
CA PRO A 107 13.91 12.61 -1.79
C PRO A 107 13.26 12.58 -0.39
N THR A 108 12.22 13.38 -0.16
CA THR A 108 11.57 13.53 1.17
C THR A 108 10.07 13.28 1.16
N PHE A 109 9.45 13.14 -0.02
CA PHE A 109 8.01 12.99 -0.16
C PHE A 109 7.67 12.29 -1.47
N CYS A 110 6.42 11.89 -1.60
CA CYS A 110 5.92 11.36 -2.84
C CYS A 110 4.46 11.77 -3.06
N LEU A 111 4.06 11.82 -4.33
CA LEU A 111 2.73 12.21 -4.78
C LEU A 111 2.11 11.10 -5.62
N LEU A 112 0.82 10.86 -5.43
CA LEU A 112 0.00 10.25 -6.47
C LEU A 112 -0.70 11.38 -7.24
N GLN A 113 -0.34 11.53 -8.52
CA GLN A 113 -0.85 12.60 -9.38
C GLN A 113 -1.71 12.01 -10.50
N ALA A 114 -2.95 12.49 -10.63
CA ALA A 114 -3.85 12.09 -11.70
C ALA A 114 -3.23 12.38 -13.08
N ILE A 115 -3.25 11.40 -14.00
CA ILE A 115 -2.58 11.54 -15.30
C ILE A 115 -3.19 12.66 -16.14
N LEU A 116 -4.53 12.75 -16.16
CA LEU A 116 -5.27 13.66 -17.02
C LEU A 116 -5.35 15.09 -16.45
N THR A 117 -5.78 15.23 -15.19
CA THR A 117 -6.01 16.55 -14.58
C THR A 117 -4.76 17.16 -13.95
N LYS A 118 -3.74 16.35 -13.67
CA LYS A 118 -2.56 16.71 -12.87
C LYS A 118 -2.85 17.05 -11.41
N ASP A 119 -4.06 16.77 -10.94
CA ASP A 119 -4.41 16.96 -9.53
C ASP A 119 -3.62 15.99 -8.65
N ILE A 120 -3.24 16.47 -7.46
CA ILE A 120 -2.63 15.64 -6.43
C ILE A 120 -3.74 14.89 -5.70
N LEU A 121 -3.79 13.58 -5.88
CA LEU A 121 -4.76 12.70 -5.24
C LEU A 121 -4.32 12.31 -3.83
N LEU A 122 -3.00 12.15 -3.64
CA LEU A 122 -2.43 11.75 -2.36
C LEU A 122 -1.03 12.32 -2.19
N PHE A 123 -0.74 12.77 -0.97
CA PHE A 123 0.58 13.18 -0.53
C PHE A 123 1.07 12.20 0.53
N GLY A 124 2.34 11.82 0.45
CA GLY A 124 2.98 11.12 1.54
C GLY A 124 4.41 11.59 1.80
N ILE A 125 4.89 11.31 3.00
CA ILE A 125 6.27 11.58 3.43
C ILE A 125 7.09 10.31 3.23
N VAL A 126 8.27 10.46 2.62
CA VAL A 126 9.22 9.36 2.48
C VAL A 126 10.06 9.31 3.74
N TRP A 127 10.03 8.17 4.42
CA TRP A 127 10.87 7.92 5.59
C TRP A 127 11.92 6.86 5.24
N ASP A 128 13.15 7.07 5.68
CA ASP A 128 14.19 6.04 5.65
C ASP A 128 13.91 5.05 6.79
N ILE A 129 13.29 3.90 6.47
CA ILE A 129 13.06 2.82 7.43
C ILE A 129 13.86 1.59 7.01
N ARG A 130 15.16 1.63 7.30
CA ARG A 130 16.12 0.49 7.17
C ARG A 130 15.75 -0.76 7.99
N HIS A 131 14.62 -0.75 8.68
CA HIS A 131 14.19 -1.79 9.60
C HIS A 131 12.72 -2.20 9.44
N LEU A 132 12.00 -1.74 8.41
CA LEU A 132 10.67 -2.28 8.17
C LEU A 132 10.79 -3.61 7.43
N VAL A 133 10.76 -4.70 8.21
CA VAL A 133 10.57 -6.04 7.68
C VAL A 133 9.09 -6.18 7.35
N ILE A 134 8.74 -6.00 6.07
CA ILE A 134 7.41 -6.36 5.57
C ILE A 134 7.45 -7.83 5.20
#